data_AF-A0A2M7TC16-F1
#
_entry.id   AF-A0A2M7TC16-F1
#
_cell.length_a   1.000
_cell.length_b   1.000
_cell.length_c   1.000
_cell.angle_alpha   90.00
_cell.angle_beta   90.00
_cell.angle_gamma   90.00
#
_symmetry.space_group_name_H-M   'P 1'
#
loop_
_entity.id
_entity.type
_entity.pdbx_description
1 polymer ?
#
loop_
_entity_poly.entity_id
_entity_poly.type
_entity_poly.pdbx_seq_one_letter_code
_entity_poly.pdbx_strand_id
1 'polypeptide(L)'
;MKPLLIAHRGDTIHFPENTLEAFESALNLGAGGIECDMQCFNHQLFLVHDYLFDRSQKYPHLPELLQKFAFRGRLEIEIKSMDLDFLPPLKKLLQQYKNVDFELTTSYFPLIPFLRRAFPNLPLGVIFPPNQFEDWMTGEFITLKIVKTMELLQGNVAHVLWRYVSQDLVEKLHQRQLKIHTHIVLQFI
;
A
#
# COMPACT_ATOMS: atom_id res chain seq x y z
N MET A 1 -12.72 12.19 -13.37
CA MET A 1 -11.96 12.57 -12.16
C MET A 1 -10.48 12.47 -12.49
N LYS A 2 -9.63 13.39 -12.01
CA LYS A 2 -8.17 13.30 -12.19
C LYS A 2 -7.61 12.26 -11.19
N PRO A 3 -6.74 11.33 -11.59
CA PRO A 3 -6.09 10.40 -10.66
C PRO A 3 -5.25 11.14 -9.62
N LEU A 4 -5.17 10.58 -8.41
CA LEU A 4 -4.24 11.03 -7.38
C LEU A 4 -2.85 10.43 -7.68
N LEU A 5 -1.81 11.25 -7.61
CA LEU A 5 -0.43 10.78 -7.72
C LEU A 5 0.11 10.48 -6.32
N ILE A 6 0.60 9.27 -6.13
CA ILE A 6 1.13 8.78 -4.86
C ILE A 6 2.58 8.38 -5.12
N ALA A 7 3.50 8.93 -4.33
CA ALA A 7 4.93 8.65 -4.49
C ALA A 7 5.27 7.31 -3.83
N HIS A 8 5.55 6.31 -4.65
CA HIS A 8 5.97 4.97 -4.23
C HIS A 8 7.32 5.05 -3.52
N ARG A 9 7.33 4.80 -2.21
CA ARG A 9 8.49 4.92 -1.31
C ARG A 9 9.16 6.29 -1.28
N GLY A 10 8.43 7.35 -1.66
CA GLY A 10 8.93 8.72 -1.74
C GLY A 10 9.62 9.08 -3.07
N ASP A 11 10.39 10.17 -3.08
CA ASP A 11 11.19 10.62 -4.23
C ASP A 11 12.48 9.82 -4.35
N THR A 12 12.35 8.61 -4.89
CA THR A 12 13.44 7.62 -5.02
C THR A 12 14.48 7.99 -6.08
N ILE A 13 14.26 9.06 -6.86
CA ILE A 13 15.24 9.57 -7.82
C ILE A 13 16.35 10.34 -7.09
N HIS A 14 16.00 11.08 -6.03
CA HIS A 14 16.93 11.98 -5.33
C HIS A 14 17.32 11.49 -3.94
N PHE A 15 16.51 10.62 -3.31
CA PHE A 15 16.72 10.14 -1.95
C PHE A 15 16.56 8.62 -1.88
N PRO A 16 17.18 7.94 -0.89
CA PRO A 16 16.94 6.53 -0.69
C PRO A 16 15.45 6.25 -0.40
N GLU A 17 14.93 5.15 -0.92
CA GLU A 17 13.54 4.74 -0.71
C GLU A 17 13.19 4.59 0.78
N ASN A 18 11.92 4.79 1.13
CA ASN A 18 11.40 4.65 2.49
C ASN A 18 12.09 5.56 3.54
N THR A 19 12.69 6.68 3.11
CA THR A 19 13.29 7.68 4.01
C THR A 19 12.41 8.91 4.22
N LEU A 20 12.57 9.58 5.37
CA LEU A 20 11.82 10.80 5.67
C LEU A 20 12.12 11.92 4.65
N GLU A 21 13.35 11.99 4.16
CA GLU A 21 13.79 12.91 3.12
C GLU A 21 13.11 12.63 1.77
N ALA A 22 12.99 11.36 1.38
CA ALA A 22 12.27 10.98 0.16
C ALA A 22 10.78 11.36 0.24
N PHE A 23 10.14 11.16 1.39
CA PHE A 23 8.74 11.54 1.60
C PHE A 23 8.54 13.06 1.61
N GLU A 24 9.40 13.80 2.29
CA GLU A 24 9.40 15.26 2.33
C GLU A 24 9.55 15.84 0.90
N SER A 25 10.52 15.34 0.14
CA SER A 25 10.76 15.77 -1.25
C SER A 25 9.55 15.49 -2.13
N ALA A 26 9.01 14.27 -2.10
CA ALA A 26 7.84 13.89 -2.90
C ALA A 26 6.63 14.81 -2.66
N LEU A 27 6.33 15.11 -1.40
CA LEU A 27 5.23 16.01 -1.04
C LEU A 27 5.52 17.45 -1.49
N ASN A 28 6.77 17.93 -1.38
CA ASN A 28 7.17 19.26 -1.85
C ASN A 28 7.10 19.41 -3.37
N LEU A 29 7.31 18.31 -4.12
CA LEU A 29 7.15 18.24 -5.57
C LEU A 29 5.67 18.13 -6.02
N GLY A 30 4.74 18.06 -5.06
CA GLY A 30 3.29 18.08 -5.34
C GLY A 30 2.64 16.71 -5.46
N ALA A 31 3.27 15.64 -4.96
CA ALA A 31 2.58 14.36 -4.79
C ALA A 31 1.36 14.54 -3.87
N GLY A 32 0.23 13.93 -4.24
CA GLY A 32 -1.00 13.98 -3.44
C GLY A 32 -1.01 13.00 -2.26
N GLY A 33 -0.01 12.12 -2.21
CA GLY A 33 0.23 11.18 -1.13
C GLY A 33 1.58 10.48 -1.27
N ILE A 34 1.90 9.67 -0.28
CA ILE A 34 3.10 8.83 -0.23
C ILE A 34 2.68 7.40 0.08
N GLU A 35 3.42 6.44 -0.47
CA GLU A 35 3.33 5.03 -0.13
C GLU A 35 4.64 4.63 0.58
N CYS A 36 4.53 3.78 1.60
CA CYS A 36 5.68 3.26 2.34
C CYS A 36 5.50 1.79 2.70
N ASP A 37 6.63 1.07 2.74
CA ASP A 37 6.68 -0.32 3.16
C ASP A 37 6.94 -0.42 4.67
N MET A 38 6.10 -1.14 5.40
CA MET A 38 6.24 -1.34 6.84
C MET A 38 6.47 -2.80 7.21
N GLN A 39 7.49 -3.01 8.03
CA GLN A 39 7.76 -4.27 8.71
C GLN A 39 7.81 -4.10 10.22
N CYS A 40 7.44 -5.15 10.94
CA CYS A 40 7.53 -5.20 12.39
C CYS A 40 8.65 -6.14 12.85
N PHE A 41 9.50 -5.65 13.76
CA PHE A 41 10.49 -6.46 14.46
C PHE A 41 10.58 -6.00 15.92
N ASN A 42 10.56 -6.94 16.87
CA ASN A 42 10.52 -6.63 18.32
C ASN A 42 9.45 -5.59 18.70
N HIS A 43 8.26 -5.69 18.10
CA HIS A 43 7.14 -4.75 18.26
C HIS A 43 7.42 -3.29 17.83
N GLN A 44 8.50 -3.06 17.09
CA GLN A 44 8.81 -1.78 16.47
C GLN A 44 8.46 -1.82 14.98
N LEU A 45 7.88 -0.74 14.47
CA LEU A 45 7.39 -0.62 13.09
C LEU A 45 8.41 0.16 12.26
N PHE A 46 9.19 -0.55 11.45
CA PHE A 46 10.25 -0.02 10.60
C PHE A 46 9.73 0.24 9.18
N LEU A 47 10.32 1.24 8.52
CA LEU A 47 10.06 1.58 7.12
C LEU A 47 11.15 0.99 6.25
N VAL A 48 10.83 -0.11 5.56
CA VAL A 48 11.79 -0.85 4.73
C VAL A 48 11.05 -1.87 3.84
N HIS A 49 11.43 -1.91 2.56
CA HIS A 49 10.84 -2.84 1.60
C HIS A 49 11.33 -4.28 1.81
N ASP A 50 12.64 -4.50 1.71
CA ASP A 50 13.24 -5.81 1.83
C ASP A 50 13.25 -6.27 3.29
N TYR A 51 13.12 -7.58 3.53
CA TYR A 51 13.19 -8.11 4.89
C TYR A 51 14.47 -7.63 5.56
N LEU A 52 14.39 -7.07 6.78
CA LEU A 52 15.48 -6.44 7.56
C LEU A 52 16.82 -7.19 7.43
N PHE A 53 17.52 -6.93 6.32
CA PHE A 53 18.64 -7.74 5.86
C PHE A 53 19.94 -7.25 6.49
N ASP A 54 20.05 -5.93 6.62
CA ASP A 54 21.23 -5.28 7.19
C ASP A 54 20.92 -4.63 8.54
N ARG A 55 21.26 -5.35 9.61
CA ARG A 55 21.13 -4.85 10.98
C ARG A 55 22.07 -3.67 11.29
N SER A 56 23.02 -3.36 10.42
CA SER A 56 23.92 -2.21 10.57
C SER A 56 23.33 -0.91 10.01
N GLN A 57 22.31 -1.01 9.15
CA GLN A 57 21.60 0.14 8.62
C GLN A 57 20.58 0.67 9.63
N LYS A 58 20.41 1.99 9.66
CA LYS A 58 19.34 2.65 10.39
C LYS A 58 18.13 2.78 9.48
N TYR A 59 17.00 2.23 9.92
CA TYR A 59 15.72 2.33 9.23
C TYR A 59 14.83 3.33 9.96
N PRO A 60 14.15 4.26 9.26
CA PRO A 60 13.14 5.11 9.87
C PRO A 60 12.00 4.27 10.45
N HIS A 61 11.31 4.80 11.44
CA HIS A 61 10.15 4.15 12.04
C HIS A 61 8.85 4.81 11.60
N LEU A 62 7.76 4.02 11.51
CA LEU A 62 6.44 4.54 11.15
C LEU A 62 5.96 5.72 12.03
N PRO A 63 6.16 5.74 13.37
CA PRO A 63 5.82 6.91 14.19
C PRO A 63 6.50 8.21 13.75
N GLU A 64 7.75 8.16 13.27
CA GLU A 64 8.49 9.35 12.80
C GLU A 64 7.88 9.91 11.51
N LEU A 65 7.48 9.02 10.60
CA LEU A 65 6.75 9.38 9.39
C LEU A 65 5.40 10.01 9.75
N LEU A 66 4.60 9.36 10.60
CA LEU A 66 3.28 9.86 10.96
C LEU A 66 3.35 11.23 11.65
N GLN A 67 4.32 11.42 12.54
CA GLN A 67 4.52 12.70 13.22
C GLN A 67 4.74 13.86 12.24
N LYS A 68 5.46 13.60 11.14
CA LYS A 68 5.82 14.63 10.15
C LYS A 68 4.79 14.80 9.04
N PHE A 69 4.18 13.70 8.58
CA PHE A 69 3.52 13.67 7.27
C PHE A 69 2.06 13.23 7.31
N ALA A 70 1.53 12.77 8.45
CA ALA A 70 0.18 12.20 8.51
C ALA A 70 -0.93 13.14 7.98
N PHE A 71 -0.76 14.45 8.05
CA PHE A 71 -1.78 15.42 7.61
C PHE A 71 -1.45 16.09 6.26
N ARG A 72 -0.45 15.60 5.53
CA ARG A 72 0.06 16.23 4.30
C ARG A 72 -0.47 15.60 3.00
N GLY A 73 -1.43 14.69 3.10
CA GLY A 73 -2.04 14.02 1.95
C GLY A 73 -2.47 12.61 2.30
N ARG A 74 -2.64 11.77 1.28
CA ARG A 74 -2.89 10.34 1.45
C ARG A 74 -1.62 9.63 1.94
N LEU A 75 -1.78 8.68 2.86
CA LEU A 75 -0.70 7.77 3.25
C LEU A 75 -1.13 6.32 3.02
N GLU A 76 -0.37 5.62 2.19
CA GLU A 76 -0.51 4.19 1.95
C GLU A 76 0.60 3.44 2.69
N ILE A 77 0.21 2.52 3.56
CA ILE A 77 1.15 1.73 4.36
C ILE A 77 1.04 0.28 3.91
N GLU A 78 2.01 -0.21 3.14
CA GLU A 78 2.11 -1.61 2.77
C GLU A 78 2.62 -2.44 3.94
N ILE A 79 1.82 -3.39 4.40
CA ILE A 79 2.21 -4.36 5.41
C ILE A 79 3.00 -5.48 4.74
N LYS A 80 4.32 -5.50 4.98
CA LYS A 80 5.26 -6.54 4.53
C LYS A 80 5.51 -7.65 5.56
N SER A 81 5.13 -7.43 6.83
CA SER A 81 5.22 -8.46 7.87
C SER A 81 4.46 -9.74 7.48
N MET A 82 4.95 -10.90 7.92
CA MET A 82 4.33 -12.21 7.68
C MET A 82 3.70 -12.84 8.94
N ASP A 83 3.81 -12.14 10.07
CA ASP A 83 3.22 -12.50 11.37
C ASP A 83 2.13 -11.49 11.79
N LEU A 84 1.62 -11.59 13.02
CA LEU A 84 0.59 -10.70 13.56
C LEU A 84 1.13 -9.76 14.66
N ASP A 85 2.44 -9.77 14.94
CA ASP A 85 3.04 -9.02 16.04
C ASP A 85 3.00 -7.50 15.81
N PHE A 86 2.83 -7.09 14.55
CA PHE A 86 2.62 -5.71 14.15
C PHE A 86 1.26 -5.15 14.57
N LEU A 87 0.22 -6.00 14.74
CA LEU A 87 -1.15 -5.54 14.94
C LEU A 87 -1.33 -4.69 16.21
N PRO A 88 -0.88 -5.12 17.42
CA PRO A 88 -1.03 -4.30 18.62
C PRO A 88 -0.32 -2.93 18.55
N PRO A 89 0.99 -2.84 18.19
CA PRO A 89 1.66 -1.54 18.09
C PRO A 89 1.08 -0.66 16.99
N LEU A 90 0.73 -1.23 15.82
CA LEU A 90 0.13 -0.46 14.73
C LEU A 90 -1.24 0.12 15.14
N LYS A 91 -2.10 -0.70 15.77
CA LYS A 91 -3.40 -0.23 16.24
C LYS A 91 -3.27 0.89 17.26
N LYS A 92 -2.38 0.74 18.24
CA LYS A 92 -2.10 1.78 19.23
C LYS A 92 -1.62 3.07 18.58
N LEU A 93 -0.77 2.98 17.57
CA LEU A 93 -0.21 4.12 16.85
C LEU A 93 -1.30 4.84 16.04
N LEU A 94 -2.01 4.13 15.16
CA LEU A 94 -3.01 4.74 14.27
C LEU A 94 -4.18 5.38 15.05
N GLN A 95 -4.52 4.89 16.24
CA GLN A 95 -5.55 5.51 17.11
C GLN A 95 -5.20 6.94 17.55
N GLN A 96 -3.91 7.32 17.52
CA GLN A 96 -3.45 8.67 17.87
C GLN A 96 -3.68 9.68 16.74
N TYR A 97 -3.91 9.21 15.51
CA TYR A 97 -4.00 10.02 14.30
C TYR A 97 -5.42 9.97 13.72
N LYS A 98 -6.30 10.84 14.22
CA LYS A 98 -7.70 10.95 13.75
C LYS A 98 -7.79 11.83 12.50
N ASN A 99 -8.74 11.51 11.62
CA ASN A 99 -9.03 12.27 10.39
C ASN A 99 -7.85 12.32 9.40
N VAL A 100 -7.00 11.29 9.42
CA VAL A 100 -5.95 11.09 8.43
C VAL A 100 -6.47 10.16 7.33
N ASP A 101 -6.13 10.46 6.08
CA ASP A 101 -6.44 9.60 4.93
C ASP A 101 -5.42 8.45 4.83
N PHE A 102 -5.65 7.42 5.64
CA PHE A 102 -4.86 6.19 5.61
C PHE A 102 -5.44 5.14 4.65
N GLU A 103 -4.54 4.38 4.05
CA GLU A 103 -4.82 3.06 3.50
C GLU A 103 -3.80 2.06 4.07
N LEU A 104 -4.28 0.90 4.52
CA LEU A 104 -3.39 -0.25 4.75
C LEU A 104 -3.46 -1.15 3.53
N THR A 105 -2.31 -1.55 3.01
CA THR A 105 -2.23 -2.45 1.86
C THR A 105 -1.42 -3.68 2.21
N THR A 106 -1.60 -4.77 1.48
CA THR A 106 -0.70 -5.92 1.54
C THR A 106 -0.85 -6.78 0.30
N SER A 107 0.24 -7.44 -0.10
CA SER A 107 0.23 -8.52 -1.08
C SER A 107 0.09 -9.90 -0.45
N TYR A 108 0.15 -10.00 0.88
CA TYR A 108 0.05 -11.27 1.61
C TYR A 108 -1.39 -11.57 2.03
N PHE A 109 -2.13 -12.27 1.14
CA PHE A 109 -3.56 -12.53 1.29
C PHE A 109 -3.99 -13.16 2.63
N PRO A 110 -3.22 -14.08 3.25
CA PRO A 110 -3.57 -14.63 4.56
C PRO A 110 -3.75 -13.59 5.67
N LEU A 111 -3.14 -12.40 5.57
CA LEU A 111 -3.29 -11.33 6.56
C LEU A 111 -4.58 -10.54 6.44
N ILE A 112 -5.21 -10.53 5.27
CA ILE A 112 -6.34 -9.63 4.97
C ILE A 112 -7.51 -9.83 5.94
N PRO A 113 -7.95 -11.06 6.29
CA PRO A 113 -9.02 -11.24 7.29
C PRO A 113 -8.66 -10.68 8.67
N PHE A 114 -7.39 -10.73 9.08
CA PHE A 114 -6.91 -10.20 10.35
C PHE A 114 -6.85 -8.67 10.33
N LEU A 115 -6.34 -8.09 9.25
CA LEU A 115 -6.35 -6.64 9.02
C LEU A 115 -7.78 -6.10 9.02
N ARG A 116 -8.69 -6.76 8.30
CA ARG A 116 -10.09 -6.35 8.22
C ARG A 116 -10.74 -6.34 9.61
N ARG A 117 -10.51 -7.39 10.41
CA ARG A 117 -11.03 -7.48 11.79
C ARG A 117 -10.42 -6.43 12.71
N ALA A 118 -9.12 -6.17 12.60
CA ALA A 118 -8.41 -5.22 13.45
C ALA A 118 -8.78 -3.76 13.15
N PHE A 119 -9.05 -3.46 11.87
CA PHE A 119 -9.31 -2.11 11.37
C PHE A 119 -10.59 -2.05 10.51
N PRO A 120 -11.79 -2.31 11.05
CA PRO A 120 -13.01 -2.55 10.24
C PRO A 120 -13.41 -1.41 9.30
N ASN A 121 -13.07 -0.16 9.63
CA ASN A 121 -13.50 1.02 8.88
C ASN A 121 -12.38 1.66 8.03
N LEU A 122 -11.14 1.14 8.12
CA LEU A 122 -10.00 1.74 7.43
C LEU A 122 -9.89 1.15 6.02
N PRO A 123 -9.66 1.95 4.97
CA PRO A 123 -9.48 1.43 3.61
C PRO A 123 -8.41 0.34 3.54
N LEU A 124 -8.80 -0.84 3.07
CA LEU A 124 -7.90 -1.99 2.92
C LEU A 124 -7.61 -2.23 1.44
N GLY A 125 -6.36 -2.02 1.05
CA GLY A 125 -5.86 -2.32 -0.28
C GLY A 125 -5.39 -3.76 -0.42
N VAL A 126 -5.70 -4.38 -1.54
CA VAL A 126 -5.22 -5.71 -1.92
C VAL A 126 -4.29 -5.57 -3.11
N ILE A 127 -3.03 -5.93 -2.92
CA ILE A 127 -2.03 -5.89 -3.98
C ILE A 127 -2.05 -7.22 -4.72
N PHE A 128 -2.27 -7.15 -6.04
CA PHE A 128 -2.23 -8.30 -6.94
C PHE A 128 -0.86 -8.36 -7.62
N PRO A 129 0.09 -9.16 -7.08
CA PRO A 129 1.41 -9.25 -7.66
C PRO A 129 1.36 -9.91 -9.06
N PRO A 130 2.26 -9.54 -9.99
CA PRO A 130 2.21 -10.03 -11.38
C PRO A 130 2.27 -11.55 -11.51
N ASN A 131 2.93 -12.22 -10.58
CA ASN A 131 3.04 -13.68 -10.55
C ASN A 131 1.70 -14.40 -10.28
N GLN A 132 0.61 -13.69 -10.00
CA GLN A 132 -0.74 -14.25 -9.94
C GLN A 132 -1.40 -14.35 -11.31
N PHE A 133 -0.82 -13.76 -12.35
CA PHE A 133 -1.36 -13.75 -13.70
C PHE A 133 -0.45 -14.55 -14.63
N GLU A 134 -1.05 -15.43 -15.42
CA GLU A 134 -0.36 -16.31 -16.34
C GLU A 134 -0.70 -15.92 -17.78
N ASP A 135 0.17 -16.24 -18.74
CA ASP A 135 0.04 -15.83 -20.14
C ASP A 135 -1.25 -16.30 -20.82
N TRP A 136 -1.86 -17.40 -20.35
CA TRP A 136 -3.12 -17.92 -20.87
C TRP A 136 -4.34 -17.12 -20.41
N MET A 137 -4.20 -16.29 -19.36
CA MET A 137 -5.34 -15.58 -18.77
C MET A 137 -5.78 -14.44 -19.68
N THR A 138 -7.03 -14.49 -20.14
CA THR A 138 -7.63 -13.40 -20.91
C THR A 138 -7.87 -12.17 -20.02
N GLY A 139 -7.98 -10.98 -20.62
CA GLY A 139 -8.33 -9.76 -19.87
C GLY A 139 -9.67 -9.86 -19.13
N GLU A 140 -10.63 -10.61 -19.67
CA GLU A 140 -11.91 -10.90 -19.01
C GLU A 140 -11.69 -11.78 -17.75
N PHE A 141 -10.88 -12.83 -17.87
CA PHE A 141 -10.59 -13.70 -16.73
C PHE A 141 -9.80 -12.97 -15.63
N ILE A 142 -8.81 -12.16 -16.00
CA ILE A 142 -8.07 -11.30 -15.07
C ILE A 142 -9.02 -10.36 -14.34
N THR A 143 -9.94 -9.73 -15.08
CA THR A 143 -10.95 -8.84 -14.49
C THR A 143 -11.87 -9.58 -13.52
N LEU A 144 -12.38 -10.75 -13.92
CA LEU A 144 -13.20 -11.60 -13.06
C LEU A 144 -12.44 -12.01 -11.79
N LYS A 145 -11.18 -12.46 -11.95
CA LYS A 145 -10.31 -12.86 -10.84
C LYS A 145 -10.13 -11.73 -9.85
N ILE A 146 -9.73 -10.54 -10.28
CA ILE A 146 -9.53 -9.38 -9.41
C ILE A 146 -10.82 -9.02 -8.68
N VAL A 147 -11.94 -8.86 -9.41
CA VAL A 147 -13.23 -8.47 -8.82
C VAL A 147 -13.70 -9.49 -7.79
N LYS A 148 -13.65 -10.78 -8.11
CA LYS A 148 -14.09 -11.84 -7.17
C LYS A 148 -13.18 -11.99 -5.97
N THR A 149 -11.86 -11.84 -6.15
CA THR A 149 -10.92 -11.82 -5.04
C THR A 149 -11.18 -10.63 -4.11
N MET A 150 -11.42 -9.43 -4.66
CA MET A 150 -11.78 -8.24 -3.86
C MET A 150 -13.07 -8.44 -3.06
N GLU A 151 -14.12 -9.00 -3.67
CA GLU A 151 -15.38 -9.34 -3.00
C GLU A 151 -15.17 -10.32 -1.84
N LEU A 152 -14.42 -11.41 -2.06
CA LEU A 152 -14.14 -12.44 -1.05
C LEU A 152 -13.32 -11.88 0.13
N LEU A 153 -12.36 -11.01 -0.16
CA LEU A 153 -11.45 -10.44 0.83
C LEU A 153 -12.02 -9.21 1.54
N GLN A 154 -13.17 -8.71 1.09
CA GLN A 154 -13.77 -7.45 1.57
C GLN A 154 -12.78 -6.27 1.50
N GLY A 155 -11.97 -6.25 0.43
CA GLY A 155 -11.05 -5.17 0.13
C GLY A 155 -11.79 -3.92 -0.34
N ASN A 156 -11.12 -2.77 -0.27
CA ASN A 156 -11.67 -1.47 -0.69
C ASN A 156 -10.95 -0.91 -1.93
N VAL A 157 -9.68 -1.26 -2.11
CA VAL A 157 -8.83 -0.76 -3.19
C VAL A 157 -8.06 -1.92 -3.84
N ALA A 158 -8.21 -2.12 -5.14
CA ALA A 158 -7.41 -3.08 -5.87
C ALA A 158 -6.12 -2.40 -6.35
N HIS A 159 -4.96 -2.93 -5.98
CA HIS A 159 -3.66 -2.47 -6.47
C HIS A 159 -3.18 -3.41 -7.56
N VAL A 160 -3.15 -2.90 -8.79
CA VAL A 160 -2.96 -3.71 -10.01
C VAL A 160 -1.89 -3.08 -10.89
N LEU A 161 -0.93 -3.87 -11.37
CA LEU A 161 0.08 -3.38 -12.30
C LEU A 161 -0.57 -2.86 -13.59
N TRP A 162 -0.10 -1.71 -14.09
CA TRP A 162 -0.74 -0.96 -15.18
C TRP A 162 -1.11 -1.79 -16.41
N ARG A 163 -0.29 -2.79 -16.76
CA ARG A 163 -0.51 -3.67 -17.92
C ARG A 163 -1.77 -4.54 -17.82
N TYR A 164 -2.29 -4.75 -16.61
CA TYR A 164 -3.50 -5.52 -16.34
C TYR A 164 -4.72 -4.62 -16.09
N VAL A 165 -4.56 -3.29 -16.15
CA VAL A 165 -5.65 -2.35 -15.98
C VAL A 165 -6.36 -2.15 -17.31
N SER A 166 -7.65 -2.48 -17.36
CA SER A 166 -8.54 -2.25 -18.49
C SER A 166 -9.69 -1.32 -18.10
N GLN A 167 -10.35 -0.70 -19.08
CA GLN A 167 -11.56 0.09 -18.84
C GLN A 167 -12.67 -0.77 -18.18
N ASP A 168 -12.86 -2.00 -18.66
CA ASP A 168 -13.84 -2.95 -18.10
C ASP A 168 -13.56 -3.26 -16.61
N LEU A 169 -12.30 -3.46 -16.24
CA LEU A 169 -11.91 -3.66 -14.84
C LEU A 169 -12.25 -2.42 -13.98
N VAL A 170 -11.87 -1.23 -14.44
CA VAL A 170 -12.13 0.03 -13.73
C VAL A 170 -13.62 0.22 -13.51
N GLU A 171 -14.44 0.03 -14.55
CA GLU A 171 -15.89 0.17 -14.48
C GLU A 171 -16.52 -0.85 -13.52
N LYS A 172 -16.13 -2.12 -13.58
CA LYS A 172 -16.64 -3.17 -12.70
C LYS A 172 -16.29 -2.94 -11.24
N LEU A 173 -15.08 -2.44 -10.93
CA LEU A 173 -14.70 -2.06 -9.57
C LEU A 173 -15.50 -0.85 -9.08
N HIS A 174 -15.63 0.21 -9.89
CA HIS A 174 -16.38 1.40 -9.52
C HIS A 174 -17.88 1.14 -9.30
N GLN A 175 -18.51 0.27 -10.10
CA GLN A 175 -19.90 -0.17 -9.89
C GLN A 175 -20.11 -0.84 -8.52
N ARG A 176 -19.04 -1.38 -7.92
CA ARG A 176 -19.03 -2.01 -6.59
C ARG A 176 -18.52 -1.07 -5.50
N GLN A 177 -18.34 0.21 -5.80
CA GLN A 177 -17.76 1.21 -4.90
C GLN A 177 -16.32 0.86 -4.44
N LEU A 178 -15.62 0.06 -5.24
CA LEU A 178 -14.21 -0.27 -5.04
C LEU A 178 -13.35 0.70 -5.84
N LYS A 179 -12.21 1.10 -5.28
CA LYS A 179 -11.20 1.89 -5.98
C LYS A 179 -10.17 0.99 -6.66
N ILE A 180 -9.42 1.54 -7.59
CA ILE A 180 -8.28 0.89 -8.22
C ILE A 180 -7.08 1.82 -8.23
N HIS A 181 -5.95 1.32 -7.74
CA HIS A 181 -4.65 1.98 -7.83
C HIS A 181 -3.79 1.19 -8.82
N THR A 182 -2.91 1.91 -9.50
CA THR A 182 -2.00 1.28 -10.45
C THR A 182 -0.59 1.79 -10.30
N HIS A 183 0.36 0.85 -10.34
CA HIS A 183 1.78 1.14 -10.29
C HIS A 183 2.26 1.41 -11.72
N ILE A 184 2.76 2.61 -11.97
CA ILE A 184 3.19 3.07 -13.30
C ILE A 184 4.69 2.79 -13.51
N VAL A 185 5.37 2.14 -12.56
CA VAL A 185 6.83 1.97 -12.60
C VAL A 185 7.26 1.35 -13.93
N LEU A 186 8.02 2.15 -14.68
CA LEU A 186 8.95 1.71 -15.70
C LEU A 186 10.03 0.89 -14.98
N GLN A 187 9.80 -0.41 -14.79
CA GLN A 187 10.93 -1.30 -14.52
C GLN A 187 11.81 -1.21 -15.76
N PHE A 188 12.90 -0.44 -15.67
CA PHE A 188 14.03 -0.66 -16.56
C PHE A 188 14.49 -2.08 -16.27
N ILE A 189 14.23 -2.95 -17.26
CA ILE A 189 14.72 -4.32 -17.36
C ILE A 189 16.26 -4.26 -17.40
#